data_AF-A0AAV8ZST7-F1
#
_entry.id   AF-A0AAV8ZST7-F1
#
_cell.length_a   1.000
_cell.length_b   1.000
_cell.length_c   1.000
_cell.angle_alpha   90.00
_cell.angle_beta   90.00
_cell.angle_gamma   90.00
#
_symmetry.space_group_name_H-M   'P 1'
#
loop_
_entity.id
_entity.type
_entity.pdbx_description
1 polymer ?
#
loop_
_entity_poly.entity_id
_entity_poly.type
_entity_poly.pdbx_seq_one_letter_code
_entity_poly.pdbx_strand_id
1 'polypeptide(L)'
;MSGWTPCVLNIHGFPSCFLYSLETQHTTGYGLRAITEECPEAIFIMCAQCIIGMIIDSFTVGVVFAKMTRPRLTTYTIQFSRNAVVCLRDGELCMTFRVGDLRKSRLVGKNK
;
A
#
# COMPACT_ATOMS: atom_id res chain seq x y z
N MET A 1 8.90 -16.81 -50.03
CA MET A 1 8.40 -15.80 -49.08
C MET A 1 9.15 -15.99 -47.78
N SER A 2 10.08 -15.10 -47.45
CA SER A 2 10.76 -15.13 -46.15
C SER A 2 9.72 -14.91 -45.05
N GLY A 3 9.46 -15.92 -44.24
CA GLY A 3 8.55 -15.81 -43.09
C GLY A 3 9.22 -14.97 -42.01
N TRP A 4 8.81 -13.70 -41.89
CA TRP A 4 9.24 -12.86 -40.78
C TRP A 4 8.33 -13.14 -39.58
N THR A 5 8.96 -13.50 -38.45
CA THR A 5 8.27 -13.70 -37.18
C THR A 5 8.49 -12.44 -36.33
N PRO A 6 7.42 -11.79 -35.84
CA PRO A 6 7.56 -10.62 -34.98
C PRO A 6 8.06 -11.01 -33.59
N CYS A 7 8.70 -10.07 -32.88
CA CYS A 7 9.10 -10.24 -31.48
C CYS A 7 7.91 -10.49 -30.53
N VAL A 8 6.74 -9.92 -30.85
CA VAL A 8 5.48 -10.10 -30.11
C VAL A 8 4.34 -10.28 -31.11
N LEU A 9 3.54 -11.32 -30.91
CA LEU A 9 2.39 -11.63 -31.76
C LEU A 9 1.25 -10.62 -31.56
N ASN A 10 0.47 -10.38 -32.62
CA ASN A 10 -0.76 -9.57 -32.58
C ASN A 10 -0.56 -8.12 -32.08
N ILE A 11 0.57 -7.52 -32.47
CA ILE A 11 0.84 -6.09 -32.30
C ILE A 11 0.46 -5.34 -33.59
N HIS A 12 -0.49 -4.42 -33.47
CA HIS A 12 -1.02 -3.61 -34.58
C HIS A 12 -0.76 -2.10 -34.41
N GLY A 13 -0.20 -1.70 -33.26
CA GLY A 13 0.12 -0.32 -32.93
C GLY A 13 0.29 -0.09 -31.43
N PHE A 14 0.33 1.17 -31.01
CA PHE A 14 0.54 1.55 -29.61
C PHE A 14 -0.49 0.93 -28.64
N PRO A 15 -1.81 0.92 -28.93
CA PRO A 15 -2.79 0.34 -28.00
C PRO A 15 -2.57 -1.16 -27.73
N SER A 16 -2.19 -1.94 -28.76
CA SER A 16 -1.87 -3.36 -28.57
C SER A 16 -0.60 -3.57 -27.76
N CYS A 17 0.41 -2.71 -27.91
CA CYS A 17 1.61 -2.75 -27.07
C CYS A 17 1.28 -2.43 -25.61
N PHE A 18 0.44 -1.42 -25.38
CA PHE A 18 -0.02 -1.06 -24.04
C PHE A 18 -0.81 -2.20 -23.38
N LEU A 19 -1.72 -2.83 -24.11
CA LEU A 19 -2.45 -4.00 -23.61
C LEU A 19 -1.51 -5.16 -23.29
N TYR A 20 -0.54 -5.47 -24.16
CA TYR A 20 0.48 -6.48 -23.87
C TYR A 20 1.30 -6.17 -22.60
N SER A 21 1.68 -4.90 -22.42
CA SER A 21 2.38 -4.44 -21.21
C SER A 21 1.51 -4.65 -19.97
N LEU A 22 0.23 -4.30 -20.01
CA LEU A 22 -0.70 -4.49 -18.90
C LEU A 22 -0.96 -5.97 -18.61
N GLU A 23 -1.21 -6.77 -19.64
CA GLU A 23 -1.45 -8.21 -19.54
C GLU A 23 -0.27 -8.91 -18.86
N THR A 24 0.96 -8.48 -19.18
CA THR A 24 2.16 -9.08 -18.60
C THR A 24 2.46 -8.55 -17.21
N GLN A 25 2.33 -7.24 -16.98
CA GLN A 25 2.59 -6.63 -15.67
C GLN A 25 1.60 -7.11 -14.59
N HIS A 26 0.33 -7.29 -14.96
CA HIS A 26 -0.70 -7.81 -14.06
C HIS A 26 -0.79 -9.34 -14.09
N THR A 27 0.09 -10.02 -14.84
CA THR A 27 0.12 -11.49 -14.98
C THR A 27 -1.21 -12.10 -15.43
N THR A 28 -2.01 -11.34 -16.19
CA THR A 28 -3.31 -11.83 -16.71
C THR A 28 -3.10 -12.82 -17.86
N GLY A 29 -2.19 -12.50 -18.78
CA GLY A 29 -1.74 -13.41 -19.83
C GLY A 29 -2.85 -14.06 -20.67
N TYR A 30 -3.66 -13.28 -21.39
CA TYR A 30 -4.75 -13.82 -22.21
C TYR A 30 -4.28 -14.76 -23.35
N GLY A 31 -2.98 -14.77 -23.67
CA GLY A 31 -2.38 -15.67 -24.65
C GLY A 31 -2.50 -15.22 -26.11
N LEU A 32 -3.28 -14.16 -26.38
CA LEU A 32 -3.40 -13.58 -27.73
C LEU A 32 -2.14 -12.80 -28.14
N ARG A 33 -1.46 -12.15 -27.20
CA ARG A 33 -0.21 -11.39 -27.43
C ARG A 33 0.91 -12.08 -26.67
N ALA A 34 1.75 -12.81 -27.39
CA ALA A 34 2.83 -13.60 -26.81
C ALA A 34 4.18 -13.17 -27.39
N ILE A 35 5.21 -13.19 -26.56
CA ILE A 35 6.60 -12.96 -26.98
C ILE A 35 7.10 -14.17 -27.77
N THR A 36 7.97 -13.93 -28.73
CA THR A 36 8.67 -14.97 -29.51
C THR A 36 10.15 -14.99 -29.15
N GLU A 37 10.86 -16.06 -29.50
CA GLU A 37 12.30 -16.23 -29.20
C GLU A 37 13.23 -15.53 -30.20
N GLU A 38 12.65 -14.87 -31.21
CA GLU A 38 13.40 -14.24 -32.31
C GLU A 38 14.18 -13.01 -31.86
N CYS A 39 13.72 -12.33 -30.81
CA CYS A 39 14.19 -11.02 -30.38
C CYS A 39 14.65 -11.05 -28.91
N PRO A 40 15.95 -11.21 -28.62
CA PRO A 40 16.46 -11.24 -27.25
C PRO A 40 16.24 -9.92 -26.50
N GLU A 41 16.18 -8.79 -27.20
CA GLU A 41 15.89 -7.47 -26.62
C GLU A 41 14.49 -7.40 -26.02
N ALA A 42 13.50 -8.06 -26.65
CA ALA A 42 12.14 -8.09 -26.14
C ALA A 42 12.08 -8.88 -24.82
N ILE A 43 12.83 -9.99 -24.73
CA ILE A 43 12.94 -10.81 -23.52
C ILE A 43 13.59 -9.99 -22.40
N PHE A 44 14.68 -9.27 -22.70
CA PHE A 44 15.36 -8.43 -21.72
C PHE A 44 14.45 -7.31 -21.18
N ILE A 45 13.74 -6.61 -22.07
CA ILE A 45 12.78 -5.56 -21.67
C ILE A 45 11.67 -6.15 -20.81
N MET A 46 11.16 -7.33 -21.17
CA MET A 46 10.15 -8.02 -20.39
C MET A 46 10.64 -8.36 -18.97
N CYS A 47 11.84 -8.92 -18.84
CA CYS A 47 12.44 -9.21 -17.55
C CYS A 47 12.60 -7.94 -16.70
N ALA A 48 13.09 -6.85 -17.30
CA ALA A 48 13.22 -5.57 -16.62
C ALA A 48 11.85 -5.03 -16.17
N GLN A 49 10.83 -5.10 -17.02
CA GLN A 49 9.46 -4.71 -16.69
C GLN A 49 8.92 -5.51 -15.50
N CYS A 50 9.13 -6.83 -15.47
CA CYS A 50 8.70 -7.69 -14.35
C CYS A 50 9.38 -7.29 -13.04
N ILE A 51 10.69 -7.11 -13.03
CA ILE A 51 11.45 -6.74 -11.82
C ILE A 51 10.98 -5.39 -11.27
N ILE A 52 10.87 -4.38 -12.14
CA ILE A 52 10.43 -3.04 -11.74
C ILE A 52 8.97 -3.08 -11.26
N GLY A 53 8.10 -3.82 -11.97
CA GLY A 53 6.70 -4.00 -11.59
C GLY A 53 6.55 -4.59 -10.19
N MET A 54 7.32 -5.63 -9.86
CA MET A 54 7.31 -6.25 -8.53
C MET A 54 7.77 -5.32 -7.41
N ILE A 55 8.79 -4.48 -7.68
CA ILE A 55 9.27 -3.48 -6.71
C ILE A 55 8.18 -2.45 -6.41
N ILE A 56 7.53 -1.93 -7.46
CA ILE A 56 6.44 -0.94 -7.34
C ILE A 56 5.25 -1.54 -6.59
N ASP A 57 4.85 -2.76 -6.94
CA ASP A 57 3.72 -3.45 -6.30
C ASP A 57 3.98 -3.66 -4.80
N SER A 58 5.17 -4.18 -4.46
CA SER A 58 5.60 -4.40 -3.08
C SER A 58 5.60 -3.11 -2.26
N PHE A 59 6.10 -2.01 -2.84
CA PHE A 59 6.10 -0.72 -2.18
C PHE A 59 4.69 -0.18 -1.96
N THR A 60 3.83 -0.30 -2.97
CA THR A 60 2.45 0.17 -2.92
C THR A 60 1.67 -0.57 -1.82
N VAL A 61 1.76 -1.89 -1.78
CA VAL A 61 1.17 -2.71 -0.73
C VAL A 61 1.73 -2.34 0.64
N GLY A 62 3.05 -2.12 0.75
CA GLY A 62 3.70 -1.69 1.99
C GLY A 62 3.18 -0.34 2.51
N VAL A 63 3.04 0.65 1.63
CA VAL A 63 2.50 1.99 1.98
C VAL A 63 1.02 1.90 2.38
N VAL A 64 0.22 1.15 1.63
CA VAL A 64 -1.20 0.94 1.95
C VAL A 64 -1.35 0.25 3.30
N PHE A 65 -0.56 -0.80 3.56
CA PHE A 65 -0.55 -1.51 4.84
C PHE A 65 -0.08 -0.61 5.99
N ALA A 66 0.99 0.18 5.81
CA ALA A 66 1.44 1.15 6.81
C ALA A 66 0.35 2.20 7.13
N LYS A 67 -0.40 2.64 6.12
CA LYS A 67 -1.53 3.56 6.30
C LYS A 67 -2.71 2.91 7.01
N MET A 68 -2.99 1.63 6.75
CA MET A 68 -4.06 0.86 7.42
C MET A 68 -3.72 0.53 8.88
N THR A 69 -2.45 0.21 9.17
CA THR A 69 -1.97 -0.09 10.52
C THR A 69 -1.86 1.16 11.39
N ARG A 70 -1.69 2.35 10.78
CA ARG A 70 -1.72 3.61 11.53
C ARG A 70 -3.10 3.76 12.20
N PRO A 71 -3.19 3.78 13.54
CA PRO A 71 -4.45 3.91 14.24
C PRO A 71 -5.07 5.29 13.94
N ARG A 72 -6.02 5.34 13.01
CA ARG A 72 -6.64 6.58 12.50
C ARG A 72 -7.60 7.24 13.50
N LEU A 73 -7.82 6.65 14.68
CA LEU A 73 -8.92 7.00 15.59
C LEU A 73 -8.54 7.04 17.08
N THR A 74 -7.28 7.28 17.46
CA THR A 74 -6.92 7.40 18.89
C THR A 74 -7.51 8.65 19.57
N THR A 75 -8.03 9.62 18.80
CA THR A 75 -8.66 10.84 19.34
C THR A 75 -10.07 10.60 19.89
N TYR A 76 -10.78 9.56 19.44
CA TYR A 76 -12.14 9.26 19.93
C TYR A 76 -12.17 8.35 21.14
N THR A 77 -11.02 7.76 21.50
CA THR A 77 -10.94 6.82 22.62
C THR A 77 -10.43 7.45 23.91
N ILE A 78 -9.79 8.61 23.87
CA ILE A 78 -9.36 9.32 25.08
C ILE A 78 -10.20 10.59 25.22
N GLN A 79 -11.04 10.66 26.26
CA GLN A 79 -11.85 11.83 26.55
C GLN A 79 -11.35 12.55 27.80
N PHE A 80 -11.46 13.87 27.76
CA PHE A 80 -11.17 14.75 28.89
C PHE A 80 -12.48 15.23 29.52
N SER A 81 -12.47 15.51 30.83
CA SER A 81 -13.60 16.19 31.46
C SER A 81 -13.83 17.57 30.84
N ARG A 82 -15.10 17.97 30.71
CA ARG A 82 -15.46 19.29 30.15
C ARG A 82 -14.96 20.45 31.00
N ASN A 83 -14.76 20.21 32.29
CA ASN A 83 -14.36 21.22 33.25
C ASN A 83 -13.14 20.71 34.02
N ALA A 84 -12.21 21.63 34.31
CA ALA A 84 -11.19 21.47 35.33
C ALA A 84 -11.67 22.17 36.60
N VAL A 85 -11.36 21.62 37.76
CA VAL A 85 -11.75 22.18 39.06
C VAL A 85 -10.51 22.44 39.90
N VAL A 86 -10.52 23.54 40.65
CA VAL A 86 -9.49 23.87 41.63
C VAL A 86 -10.06 23.59 43.02
N CYS A 87 -9.40 22.71 43.77
CA CYS A 87 -9.82 22.35 45.13
C CYS A 87 -8.62 22.15 46.04
N LEU A 88 -8.82 22.35 47.34
CA LEU A 88 -7.81 22.04 48.34
C LEU A 88 -7.82 20.53 48.61
N ARG A 89 -6.67 19.87 48.48
CA ARG A 89 -6.50 18.44 48.75
C ARG A 89 -5.21 18.25 49.55
N ASP A 90 -5.29 17.57 50.68
CA ASP A 90 -4.17 17.35 51.61
C ASP A 90 -3.42 18.63 52.02
N GLY A 91 -4.15 19.75 52.12
CA GLY A 91 -3.60 21.06 52.50
C GLY A 91 -3.06 21.91 51.34
N GLU A 92 -3.00 21.37 50.12
CA GLU A 92 -2.50 22.08 48.94
C GLU A 92 -3.61 22.40 47.94
N LEU A 93 -3.50 23.54 47.24
CA LEU A 93 -4.45 23.92 46.21
C LEU A 93 -4.10 23.20 44.89
N CYS A 94 -4.96 22.28 44.46
CA CYS A 94 -4.71 21.46 43.27
C CYS A 94 -5.74 21.76 42.16
N MET A 95 -5.26 21.90 40.93
CA MET A 95 -6.12 21.86 39.74
C MET A 95 -6.23 20.42 39.24
N THR A 96 -7.46 19.92 39.09
CA THR A 96 -7.72 18.55 38.65
C THR A 96 -8.68 18.52 37.46
N PHE A 97 -8.43 17.58 36.53
CA PHE A 97 -9.33 17.24 35.42
C PHE A 97 -9.27 15.72 35.20
N ARG A 98 -10.34 15.14 34.65
CA ARG A 98 -10.44 13.69 34.45
C ARG A 98 -10.06 13.31 33.03
N VAL A 99 -9.39 12.18 32.88
CA VAL A 99 -9.07 11.55 31.59
C VAL A 99 -9.65 10.15 31.60
N GLY A 100 -10.47 9.81 30.61
CA GLY A 100 -11.07 8.49 30.46
C GLY A 100 -10.62 7.83 29.16
N ASP A 101 -10.26 6.54 29.24
CA ASP A 101 -10.04 5.70 28.07
C ASP A 101 -11.32 4.88 27.79
N LEU A 102 -11.94 5.10 26.64
CA LEU A 102 -13.15 4.43 26.19
C LEU A 102 -12.85 3.10 25.48
N ARG A 103 -11.58 2.67 25.39
CA ARG A 103 -11.23 1.34 24.84
C ARG A 103 -11.69 0.24 25.79
N LYS A 104 -12.40 -0.77 25.26
CA LYS A 104 -12.67 -2.04 25.97
C LYS A 104 -11.39 -2.88 26.16
N SER A 105 -10.37 -2.67 25.33
CA SER A 105 -9.06 -3.32 25.48
C SER A 105 -8.10 -2.41 26.25
N ARG A 106 -7.51 -2.96 27.31
CA ARG A 106 -6.55 -2.26 28.17
C ARG A 106 -5.36 -1.77 27.35
N LEU A 107 -5.01 -0.48 27.47
CA LEU A 107 -3.76 0.06 26.96
C LEU A 107 -2.59 -0.68 27.65
N VAL A 108 -1.99 -1.63 26.94
CA VAL A 108 -0.71 -2.23 27.34
C VAL A 108 0.37 -1.22 26.95
N GLY A 109 0.84 -0.44 27.92
CA GLY A 109 1.88 0.56 27.69
C GLY A 109 1.85 1.78 28.62
N LYS A 110 1.50 1.61 29.90
CA LYS A 110 1.96 2.56 30.92
C LYS A 110 2.84 1.79 31.89
N ASN A 111 4.13 2.15 31.85
CA ASN A 111 5.11 1.72 32.83
C ASN A 111 4.60 2.05 34.23
N LYS A 112 4.88 1.09 35.11
CA LYS A 112 4.61 1.08 36.53
C LYS A 112 5.15 2.33 37.22
#